data_AF-A0A7X8AH34-F1
#
_entry.id   AF-A0A7X8AH34-F1
#
_cell.length_a   1.000
_cell.length_b   1.000
_cell.length_c   1.000
_cell.angle_alpha   90.00
_cell.angle_beta   90.00
_cell.angle_gamma   90.00
#
_symmetry.space_group_name_H-M   'P 1'
#
loop_
_entity.id
_entity.type
_entity.pdbx_description
1 polymer ?
#
loop_
_entity_poly.entity_id
_entity_poly.type
_entity_poly.pdbx_seq_one_letter_code
_entity_poly.pdbx_strand_id
1 'polypeptide(L)' 'MSIKELIFSLTGVEVNTENLADLKAHPRDYTESDEDASLLAELFFLLEQTEESEELP' A
#
# COMPACT_ATOMS: atom_id res chain seq x y z
N MET A 1 -6.29 6.70 13.83
CA MET A 1 -5.05 6.61 13.05
C MET A 1 -5.44 6.83 11.60
N SER A 2 -4.81 7.79 10.93
CA SER A 2 -5.01 8.04 9.49
C SER A 2 -4.41 6.88 8.67
N ILE A 3 -4.85 6.69 7.42
CA ILE A 3 -4.27 5.69 6.54
C ILE A 3 -2.80 6.02 6.27
N LYS A 4 -2.45 7.31 6.17
CA LYS A 4 -1.07 7.78 6.02
C LYS A 4 -0.21 7.34 7.19
N GLU A 5 -0.70 7.56 8.42
CA GLU A 5 0.02 7.16 9.63
C GLU A 5 0.23 5.65 9.67
N LEU A 6 -0.77 4.87 9.26
CA LEU A 6 -0.70 3.41 9.23
C LEU A 6 0.32 2.92 8.21
N ILE A 7 0.24 3.41 6.97
CA ILE A 7 1.18 3.07 5.89
C ILE A 7 2.61 3.43 6.31
N PHE A 8 2.83 4.63 6.84
CA PHE A 8 4.14 5.04 7.33
C PHE A 8 4.63 4.14 8.46
N SER A 9 3.77 3.77 9.41
CA SER A 9 4.15 2.91 10.53
C SER A 9 4.53 1.48 10.09
N LEU A 10 3.93 0.97 9.02
CA LEU A 10 4.19 -0.37 8.50
C LEU A 10 5.39 -0.43 7.55
N THR A 11 5.62 0.63 6.79
CA THR A 11 6.54 0.60 5.63
C THR A 11 7.64 1.63 5.70
N GLY A 12 7.49 2.68 6.52
CA GLY A 12 8.34 3.87 6.50
C GLY A 12 8.03 4.84 5.34
N VAL A 13 7.06 4.53 4.47
CA VAL A 13 6.72 5.35 3.30
C VAL A 13 5.71 6.43 3.69
N GLU A 14 6.02 7.68 3.35
CA GLU A 14 5.06 8.78 3.43
C GLU A 14 4.19 8.82 2.17
N VAL A 15 2.87 8.92 2.37
CA VAL A 15 1.89 9.00 1.27
C VAL A 15 1.03 10.24 1.40
N ASN A 16 0.70 10.87 0.27
CA ASN A 16 0.00 12.15 0.26
C ASN A 16 -1.55 12.01 0.11
N THR A 17 -2.10 10.80 0.03
CA THR A 17 -3.55 10.51 -0.04
C THR A 17 -4.08 9.79 1.20
N GLU A 18 -5.37 9.99 1.52
CA GLU A 18 -6.10 9.18 2.50
C GLU A 18 -6.99 8.12 1.81
N ASN A 19 -7.04 8.11 0.48
CA ASN A 19 -7.82 7.12 -0.27
C ASN A 19 -6.97 5.88 -0.56
N LEU A 20 -7.22 4.81 0.20
CA LEU A 20 -6.50 3.54 0.05
C LEU A 20 -6.70 2.91 -1.34
N ALA A 21 -7.89 3.03 -1.93
CA ALA A 21 -8.16 2.45 -3.24
C ALA A 21 -7.33 3.12 -4.34
N ASP A 22 -7.25 4.46 -4.30
CA ASP A 22 -6.41 5.21 -5.24
C ASP A 22 -4.93 4.92 -5.01
N LEU A 23 -4.49 4.86 -3.75
CA LEU A 23 -3.11 4.52 -3.40
C LEU A 23 -2.72 3.12 -3.91
N LYS A 24 -3.63 2.15 -3.80
CA LYS A 24 -3.41 0.78 -4.27
C LYS A 24 -3.35 0.71 -5.80
N ALA A 25 -4.19 1.46 -6.50
CA ALA A 25 -4.22 1.47 -7.97
C ALA A 25 -3.03 2.24 -8.58
N HIS A 26 -2.63 3.35 -7.96
CA HIS A 26 -1.65 4.30 -8.49
C HIS A 26 -0.66 4.78 -7.41
N PRO A 27 0.14 3.88 -6.79
CA PRO A 27 1.00 4.25 -5.66
C PRO A 27 2.00 5.36 -6.00
N ARG A 28 2.49 5.39 -7.25
CA ARG A 28 3.45 6.40 -7.71
C ARG A 28 2.92 7.83 -7.71
N ASP A 29 1.61 8.01 -7.89
CA ASP A 29 0.98 9.35 -7.87
C ASP A 29 1.00 9.95 -6.47
N TYR A 30 1.21 9.10 -5.45
CA TYR A 30 1.05 9.47 -4.05
C TYR A 30 2.31 9.29 -3.19
N THR A 31 3.45 8.90 -3.79
CA THR A 31 4.77 8.77 -3.14
C THR A 31 5.82 9.71 -3.74
N GLU A 32 6.91 9.94 -3.01
CA GLU A 32 8.00 10.83 -3.47
C GLU A 32 8.91 10.14 -4.50
N SER A 33 9.14 8.83 -4.35
CA SER A 33 10.07 8.07 -5.19
C SER A 33 9.44 6.85 -5.85
N ASP A 34 10.11 6.36 -6.90
CA ASP A 34 9.77 5.11 -7.58
C ASP A 34 10.04 3.89 -6.68
N GLU A 35 11.00 4.00 -5.77
CA GLU A 35 11.35 2.97 -4.78
C GLU A 35 10.21 2.78 -3.78
N ASP A 36 9.70 3.88 -3.21
CA ASP A 36 8.55 3.88 -2.29
C ASP A 36 7.30 3.33 -2.98
N ALA A 37 7.05 3.76 -4.23
CA ALA A 37 5.91 3.27 -5.00
C ALA A 37 5.99 1.75 -5.22
N SER A 38 7.20 1.25 -5.50
CA SER A 38 7.45 -0.18 -5.75
C SER A 38 7.27 -1.00 -4.47
N LEU A 39 7.74 -0.50 -3.33
CA LEU A 39 7.56 -1.15 -2.02
C LEU A 39 6.08 -1.26 -1.66
N LEU A 40 5.30 -0.20 -1.88
CA LEU A 40 3.84 -0.23 -1.65
C LEU A 40 3.13 -1.17 -2.62
N ALA A 41 3.52 -1.19 -3.89
CA ALA A 41 2.94 -2.12 -4.87
C ALA A 41 3.19 -3.60 -4.48
N GLU A 42 4.41 -3.92 -4.02
CA GLU A 42 4.73 -5.26 -3.51
C GLU A 42 3.92 -5.60 -2.26
N LEU A 43 3.79 -4.68 -1.31
CA LEU A 43 2.96 -4.87 -0.12
C LEU A 43 1.50 -5.19 -0.49
N PHE A 44 0.89 -4.39 -1.38
CA PHE A 44 -0.50 -4.61 -1.78
C PHE A 44 -0.68 -5.94 -2.51
N PHE A 45 0.26 -6.31 -3.37
CA PHE A 45 0.24 -7.62 -4.03
C PHE A 45 0.30 -8.77 -3.01
N LEU A 46 1.19 -8.69 -2.02
CA LEU A 46 1.29 -9.71 -0.97
C LEU A 46 -0.01 -9.82 -0.16
N LEU A 47 -0.65 -8.69 0.17
CA LEU A 47 -1.92 -8.69 0.90
C LEU A 47 -3.05 -9.34 0.10
N GLU A 48 -3.14 -9.06 -1.21
CA GLU A 48 -4.12 -9.73 -2.09
C GLU A 48 -3.90 -11.25 -2.11
N GLN A 49 -2.65 -11.71 -2.19
CA GLN A 49 -2.35 -13.13 -2.18
C GLN A 49 -2.70 -13.82 -0.85
N THR A 50 -2.63 -13.09 0.28
CA THR A 50 -3.08 -13.62 1.57
C THR A 50 -4.60 -13.71 1.67
N GLU A 51 -5.33 -12.74 1.11
CA GLU A 51 -6.80 -12.78 1.05
C GLU A 51 -7.28 -13.96 0.18
N GLU A 52 -6.65 -14.19 -0.98
CA GLU A 52 -6.95 -15.33 -1.84
C GLU A 52 -6.64 -16.69 -1.18
N SER A 53 -5.65 -16.74 -0.29
CA SER A 53 -5.24 -17.97 0.40
C SER A 53 -6.17 -18.36 1.57
N GLU A 54 -6.89 -17.40 2.15
CA GLU A 54 -7.89 -17.67 3.21
C GLU A 54 -9.22 -18.22 2.66
N GLU A 55 -9.44 -18.21 1.35
CA GLU A 55 -10.64 -18.77 0.69
C GLU A 55 -10.55 -20.27 0.37
N LEU A 56 -9.55 -21.00 0.89
CA LEU A 56 -9.50 -22.47 0.77
C LEU A 56 -10.23 -23.15 1.95
N PRO A 57 -11.29 -23.95 1.68
CA PRO A 57 -12.12 -24.61 2.70
C PRO A 57 -11.43 -25.76 3.44
#